data_AF-A0A091CC65-F1
#
_entry.id   AF-A0A091CC65-F1
#
_cell.length_a   1.000
_cell.length_b   1.000
_cell.length_c   1.000
_cell.angle_alpha   90.00
_cell.angle_beta   90.00
_cell.angle_gamma   90.00
#
_symmetry.space_group_name_H-M   'P 1'
#
loop_
_entity.id
_entity.type
_entity.pdbx_description
1 polymer ?
#
loop_
_entity_poly.entity_id
_entity_poly.type
_entity_poly.pdbx_seq_one_letter_code
_entity_poly.pdbx_strand_id
1 'polypeptide(L)' 'MLVAAHGNSLRALAKHIEGISDDDIMDLEIPTGKPSVYELNDDLTVKDKYYL' A
#
# COMPACT_ATOMS: atom_id res chain seq x y z
N MET A 1 1.58 -13.14 -2.91
CA MET A 1 0.24 -12.98 -2.30
C MET A 1 -0.54 -11.98 -3.13
N LEU A 2 -1.85 -12.17 -3.33
CA LEU A 2 -2.73 -11.19 -3.99
C LEU A 2 -3.82 -10.77 -3.00
N VAL A 3 -4.06 -9.46 -2.89
CA VAL A 3 -5.14 -8.88 -2.09
C VAL A 3 -6.01 -8.04 -3.01
N ALA A 4 -7.29 -8.41 -3.16
CA ALA A 4 -8.29 -7.65 -3.90
C ALA A 4 -9.31 -7.08 -2.90
N ALA A 5 -9.39 -5.76 -2.80
CA ALA A 5 -10.23 -5.06 -1.83
C ALA A 5 -10.64 -3.67 -2.36
N HIS A 6 -11.31 -2.88 -1.54
CA HIS A 6 -11.72 -1.51 -1.84
C HIS A 6 -10.66 -0.48 -1.41
N GLY A 7 -10.76 0.74 -1.96
CA GLY A 7 -9.79 1.82 -1.75
C GLY A 7 -9.48 2.10 -0.27
N ASN A 8 -10.48 2.20 0.60
CA ASN A 8 -10.25 2.47 2.03
C ASN A 8 -9.51 1.33 2.74
N SER A 9 -9.83 0.07 2.43
CA SER A 9 -9.15 -1.08 3.02
C SER A 9 -7.71 -1.18 2.51
N LEU A 10 -7.48 -0.93 1.22
CA LEU A 10 -6.13 -0.89 0.64
C LEU A 10 -5.31 0.27 1.20
N ARG A 11 -5.92 1.44 1.41
CA ARG A 11 -5.29 2.61 2.04
C ARG A 11 -4.89 2.32 3.48
N ALA A 12 -5.74 1.67 4.26
CA ALA A 12 -5.41 1.26 5.62
C ALA A 12 -4.25 0.27 5.66
N LEU A 13 -4.20 -0.69 4.72
CA LEU A 13 -3.10 -1.64 4.60
C LEU A 13 -1.79 -0.93 4.20
N ALA A 14 -1.85 -0.05 3.19
CA ALA A 14 -0.71 0.76 2.76
C ALA A 14 -0.19 1.64 3.91
N LYS A 15 -1.08 2.28 4.68
CA LYS A 15 -0.71 3.07 5.87
C LYS A 15 0.16 2.26 6.83
N HIS A 16 -0.27 1.04 7.13
CA HIS A 16 0.44 0.18 8.07
C HIS A 16 1.79 -0.29 7.55
N ILE A 17 1.84 -0.74 6.29
CA ILE A 17 3.05 -1.32 5.68
C ILE A 17 4.10 -0.24 5.37
N GLU A 18 3.66 0.95 4.94
CA GLU A 18 4.55 2.06 4.58
C GLU A 18 4.83 3.01 5.76
N GLY A 19 4.18 2.82 6.91
CA GLY A 19 4.35 3.68 8.08
C GLY A 19 3.84 5.11 7.87
N ILE A 20 2.79 5.30 7.07
CA ILE A 20 2.22 6.61 6.76
C ILE A 20 1.52 7.18 8.00
N SER A 21 1.73 8.46 8.28
CA SER A 21 1.10 9.14 9.42
C SER A 21 -0.42 9.30 9.21
N ASP A 22 -1.16 9.61 10.29
CA ASP A 22 -2.59 9.92 10.18
C ASP A 22 -2.87 11.21 9.39
N ASP A 23 -1.92 12.15 9.37
CA ASP A 23 -2.07 13.41 8.65
C ASP A 23 -1.81 13.20 7.15
N ASP A 24 -0.84 12.34 6.80
CA ASP A 24 -0.43 12.10 5.40
C ASP A 24 -1.32 11.07 4.68
N ILE A 25 -2.05 10.21 5.41
CA ILE A 25 -2.84 9.14 4.78
C ILE A 25 -3.98 9.68 3.90
N MET A 26 -4.44 10.89 4.18
CA MET A 26 -5.50 11.56 3.44
C MET A 26 -5.08 11.86 1.99
N ASP A 27 -3.79 12.07 1.76
CA ASP A 27 -3.22 12.38 0.44
C ASP A 27 -2.87 11.11 -0.35
N LEU A 28 -3.02 9.92 0.23
CA LEU A 28 -2.75 8.66 -0.47
C LEU A 28 -3.88 8.30 -1.45
N GLU A 29 -3.58 8.47 -2.74
CA GLU A 29 -4.42 7.99 -3.83
C GLU A 29 -4.02 6.58 -4.29
N ILE A 30 -5.00 5.69 -4.38
CA ILE A 30 -4.84 4.33 -4.92
C ILE A 30 -5.63 4.24 -6.22
N PRO A 31 -4.98 4.10 -7.38
CA PRO A 31 -5.66 4.02 -8.67
C PRO A 31 -6.46 2.72 -8.80
N THR A 32 -7.69 2.84 -9.28
CA THR A 32 -8.56 1.68 -9.53
C THR A 32 -8.04 0.82 -10.68
N GLY A 33 -7.98 -0.49 -10.48
CA GLY A 33 -7.66 -1.45 -11.54
C GLY A 33 -6.19 -1.50 -11.93
N LYS A 34 -5.31 -0.76 -11.25
CA LYS A 34 -3.86 -0.81 -11.46
C LYS A 34 -3.19 -1.64 -10.34
N PRO A 35 -2.52 -2.76 -10.65
CA PRO A 35 -1.86 -3.56 -9.62
C PRO A 35 -0.74 -2.76 -8.93
N SER A 36 -0.80 -2.68 -7.60
CA SER A 36 0.31 -2.20 -6.76
C SER A 36 1.14 -3.40 -6.29
N VAL A 37 2.44 -3.37 -6.55
CA VAL A 37 3.38 -4.44 -6.16
C VAL A 37 4.28 -3.92 -5.06
N TYR A 38 4.40 -4.69 -3.98
CA TYR A 38 5.31 -4.43 -2.87
C TYR A 38 6.33 -5.55 -2.80
N GLU A 39 7.61 -5.21 -2.90
CA GLU A 39 8.68 -6.08 -2.44
C GLU A 39 8.90 -5.80 -0.96
N LEU A 40 8.94 -6.86 -0.15
CA LEU A 40 9.15 -6.77 1.28
C LEU A 40 10.48 -7.45 1.66
N ASN A 41 11.13 -6.93 2.68
CA ASN A 41 12.24 -7.61 3.36
C ASN A 41 11.70 -8.73 4.27
N ASP A 42 12.59 -9.54 4.84
CA ASP A 42 12.23 -10.64 5.75
C ASP A 42 11.50 -10.15 7.02
N ASP A 43 11.71 -8.90 7.42
CA ASP A 43 11.03 -8.23 8.53
C ASP A 43 9.73 -7.50 8.14
N LEU A 44 9.27 -7.71 6.90
CA LEU A 44 8.09 -7.11 6.29
C LEU A 44 8.17 -5.59 6.05
N THR A 45 9.34 -4.97 6.21
CA THR A 45 9.55 -3.59 5.77
C THR A 45 9.53 -3.51 4.24
N VAL A 46 9.03 -2.40 3.69
CA VAL A 46 8.98 -2.18 2.24
C VAL A 46 10.39 -2.03 1.69
N LYS A 47 10.77 -2.93 0.80
CA LYS A 47 12.01 -2.89 0.04
C LYS A 47 11.85 -2.09 -1.25
N ASP A 48 10.74 -2.31 -1.97
CA ASP A 48 10.41 -1.59 -3.20
C ASP A 48 8.88 -1.54 -3.42
N LYS A 49 8.42 -0.55 -4.18
CA LYS A 49 7.01 -0.35 -4.52
C LYS A 49 6.89 0.19 -5.93
N TYR A 50 6.10 -0.49 -6.76
CA TYR A 50 5.81 -0.04 -8.12
C TYR A 50 4.40 -0.45 -8.56
N TYR A 51 3.91 0.23 -9.59
CA TYR A 51 2.67 -0.15 -10.27
C TYR A 51 2.98 -0.90 -11.55
N LEU A 52 2.13 -1.87 -11.90
CA LEU A 52 2.12 -2.51 -13.22
C LEU A 52 1.27 -1.73 -14.22
#